data_AF-A0A2N7Y352-F1
#
_entry.id   AF-A0A2N7Y352-F1
#
_cell.length_a   1.000
_cell.length_b   1.000
_cell.length_c   1.000
_cell.angle_alpha   90.00
_cell.angle_beta   90.00
_cell.angle_gamma   90.00
#
_symmetry.space_group_name_H-M   'P 1'
#
loop_
_entity.id
_entity.type
_entity.pdbx_description
1 polymer ?
#
loop_
_entity_poly.entity_id
_entity_poly.type
_entity_poly.pdbx_seq_one_letter_code
_entity_poly.pdbx_strand_id
1 'polypeptide(L)'
;MARSGVLYVHVAHAAERLVADGHNPTIDSIRAALGGTGSKSTLAPLLKRWKAAHPGTLAQAELGLPAELVLAVKGVYEKVQADSALQVEQAEQLHQAATAALQEQLQQAFVEHDALLSVQEQQAQALAAATTRSQGLAETVQRQAVVLAGLGSEKLGLEQRLTDRACEVASLTQQLQQRRCNLSITRYRLLSNAPTSARALNNASSAWSTN
;
A
#
# COMPACT_ATOMS: atom_id res chain seq x y z
N MET A 1 -1.97 -5.82 -110.01
CA MET A 1 -2.39 -5.00 -108.85
C MET A 1 -1.48 -5.37 -107.68
N ALA A 2 -0.41 -4.59 -107.47
CA ALA A 2 0.55 -4.84 -106.39
C ALA A 2 -0.16 -4.69 -105.05
N ARG A 3 -0.30 -5.79 -104.28
CA ARG A 3 -0.79 -5.71 -102.91
C ARG A 3 0.24 -4.94 -102.09
N SER A 4 -0.10 -3.75 -101.62
CA SER A 4 0.70 -3.05 -100.62
C SER A 4 0.76 -3.95 -99.38
N GLY A 5 1.96 -4.42 -99.05
CA GLY A 5 2.19 -5.17 -97.83
C GLY A 5 1.89 -4.28 -96.62
N VAL A 6 1.36 -4.87 -95.54
CA VAL A 6 1.22 -4.17 -94.27
C VAL A 6 2.59 -4.15 -93.58
N LEU A 7 3.13 -2.96 -93.31
CA LEU A 7 4.40 -2.78 -92.60
C LEU A 7 4.19 -2.72 -91.09
N TYR A 8 5.24 -3.03 -90.34
CA TYR A 8 5.26 -2.93 -88.87
C TYR A 8 4.87 -1.53 -88.38
N VAL A 9 5.34 -0.46 -89.03
CA VAL A 9 5.06 0.93 -88.65
C VAL A 9 3.56 1.23 -88.69
N HIS A 10 2.83 0.70 -89.69
CA HIS A 10 1.38 0.88 -89.78
C HIS A 10 0.65 0.16 -88.64
N VAL A 11 1.09 -1.05 -88.28
CA VAL A 11 0.54 -1.81 -87.16
C VAL A 11 0.84 -1.13 -85.82
N ALA A 12 2.05 -0.61 -85.64
CA ALA A 12 2.48 0.10 -84.44
C ALA A 12 1.66 1.39 -84.24
N HIS A 13 1.54 2.23 -85.26
CA HIS A 13 0.78 3.47 -85.19
C HIS A 13 -0.73 3.23 -84.96
N ALA A 14 -1.30 2.19 -85.58
CA ALA A 14 -2.69 1.80 -85.32
C ALA A 14 -2.90 1.28 -83.89
N ALA A 15 -1.94 0.52 -83.35
CA ALA A 15 -1.99 0.02 -81.98
C ALA A 15 -1.82 1.16 -80.95
N GLU A 16 -0.91 2.11 -81.20
CA GLU A 16 -0.72 3.31 -80.36
C GLU A 16 -1.98 4.17 -80.30
N ARG A 17 -2.65 4.40 -81.44
CA ARG A 17 -3.91 5.15 -81.48
C ARG A 17 -5.02 4.44 -80.71
N LEU A 18 -5.21 3.14 -80.91
CA LEU A 18 -6.21 2.36 -80.17
C LEU A 18 -5.96 2.40 -78.65
N VAL A 19 -4.69 2.32 -78.24
CA VAL A 19 -4.30 2.44 -76.82
C VAL A 19 -4.53 3.84 -76.28
N ALA A 20 -4.23 4.90 -77.05
CA ALA A 20 -4.52 6.28 -76.66
C ALA A 20 -6.04 6.53 -76.52
N ASP A 21 -6.84 5.86 -77.35
CA ASP A 21 -8.30 5.86 -77.30
C ASP A 21 -8.85 4.92 -76.20
N GLY A 22 -8.00 4.29 -75.37
CA GLY A 22 -8.39 3.44 -74.25
C GLY A 22 -8.88 2.03 -74.64
N HIS A 23 -8.68 1.60 -75.88
CA HIS A 23 -9.11 0.31 -76.40
C HIS A 23 -7.94 -0.68 -76.52
N ASN A 24 -8.17 -1.95 -76.16
CA ASN A 24 -7.13 -2.98 -76.30
C ASN A 24 -6.87 -3.32 -77.78
N PRO A 25 -5.62 -3.17 -78.28
CA PRO A 25 -5.27 -3.48 -79.66
C PRO A 25 -5.33 -5.01 -79.89
N THR A 26 -6.45 -5.46 -80.44
CA THR A 26 -6.69 -6.83 -80.95
C THR A 26 -6.46 -6.88 -82.46
N ILE A 27 -6.24 -8.09 -83.00
CA ILE A 27 -5.99 -8.27 -84.44
C ILE A 27 -7.13 -7.69 -85.29
N ASP A 28 -8.38 -7.84 -84.84
CA ASP A 28 -9.55 -7.35 -85.56
C ASP A 28 -9.71 -5.81 -85.43
N SER A 29 -9.43 -5.23 -84.26
CA SER A 29 -9.42 -3.76 -84.09
C SER A 29 -8.36 -3.06 -84.93
N ILE A 30 -7.17 -3.65 -85.05
CA ILE A 30 -6.08 -3.12 -85.89
C ILE A 30 -6.44 -3.27 -87.37
N ARG A 31 -7.02 -4.40 -87.77
CA ARG A 31 -7.50 -4.57 -89.14
C ARG A 31 -8.57 -3.52 -89.48
N ALA A 32 -9.49 -3.24 -88.56
CA ALA A 32 -10.50 -2.20 -88.74
C ALA A 32 -9.85 -0.80 -88.86
N ALA A 33 -8.88 -0.48 -87.99
CA ALA A 33 -8.13 0.78 -88.04
C ALA A 33 -7.28 0.95 -89.31
N LEU A 34 -6.83 -0.15 -89.92
CA LEU A 34 -6.08 -0.19 -91.19
C LEU A 34 -6.98 -0.32 -92.43
N GLY A 35 -8.30 -0.11 -92.30
CA GLY A 35 -9.23 -0.12 -93.43
C GLY A 35 -9.46 -1.50 -94.04
N GLY A 36 -9.40 -2.57 -93.24
CA GLY A 36 -9.63 -3.95 -93.70
C GLY A 36 -8.41 -4.64 -94.31
N THR A 37 -7.23 -4.01 -94.27
CA THR A 37 -6.01 -4.52 -94.89
C THR A 37 -5.16 -5.37 -93.92
N GLY A 38 -4.48 -6.39 -94.46
CA GLY A 38 -3.65 -7.33 -93.69
C GLY A 38 -4.38 -8.61 -93.28
N SER A 39 -3.84 -9.76 -93.69
CA SER A 39 -4.34 -11.06 -93.23
C SER A 39 -4.03 -11.28 -91.75
N LYS A 40 -4.81 -12.15 -91.09
CA LYS A 40 -4.64 -12.47 -89.67
C LYS A 40 -3.24 -13.03 -89.40
N SER A 41 -2.69 -13.80 -90.35
CA SER A 41 -1.34 -14.36 -90.30
C SER A 41 -0.24 -13.32 -90.42
N THR A 42 -0.46 -12.19 -91.10
CA THR A 42 0.52 -11.10 -91.21
C THR A 42 0.44 -10.13 -90.03
N LEU A 43 -0.76 -9.82 -89.54
CA LEU A 43 -0.96 -8.90 -88.41
C LEU A 43 -0.57 -9.51 -87.07
N ALA A 44 -0.84 -10.79 -86.84
CA ALA A 44 -0.56 -11.46 -85.56
C ALA A 44 0.92 -11.37 -85.11
N PRO A 45 1.94 -11.70 -85.93
CA PRO A 45 3.33 -11.61 -85.50
C PRO A 45 3.81 -10.16 -85.31
N LEU A 46 3.31 -9.22 -86.13
CA LEU A 46 3.65 -7.80 -86.02
C LEU A 46 3.06 -7.18 -84.76
N LEU A 47 1.79 -7.48 -84.46
CA LEU A 47 1.14 -7.07 -83.22
C LEU A 47 1.82 -7.69 -82.01
N LYS A 48 2.15 -8.99 -82.05
CA LYS A 48 2.89 -9.66 -80.97
C LYS A 48 4.23 -8.98 -80.68
N ARG A 49 4.96 -8.59 -81.73
CA ARG A 49 6.22 -7.85 -81.60
C ARG A 49 6.03 -6.47 -80.98
N TRP A 50 5.00 -5.74 -81.37
CA TRP A 50 4.68 -4.43 -80.78
C TRP A 50 4.24 -4.56 -79.32
N LYS A 51 3.39 -5.55 -78.99
CA LYS A 51 2.95 -5.84 -77.62
C LYS A 51 4.11 -6.19 -76.68
N ALA A 52 5.08 -6.97 -77.17
CA ALA A 52 6.28 -7.30 -76.41
C ALA A 52 7.18 -6.08 -76.15
N ALA A 53 7.16 -5.07 -77.02
CA ALA A 53 7.92 -3.83 -76.85
C ALA A 53 7.22 -2.81 -75.93
N HIS A 54 5.91 -2.93 -75.70
CA HIS A 54 5.11 -1.96 -74.92
C HIS A 54 4.24 -2.64 -73.83
N PRO A 55 4.85 -3.35 -72.85
CA PRO A 55 4.10 -4.08 -71.83
C PRO A 55 3.34 -3.16 -70.86
N GLY A 56 3.86 -1.98 -70.52
CA GLY A 56 3.24 -1.06 -69.57
C GLY A 56 1.99 -0.35 -70.10
N THR A 57 1.97 -0.03 -71.39
CA THR A 57 0.85 0.67 -72.05
C THR A 57 -0.33 -0.28 -72.32
N LEU A 58 -0.05 -1.57 -72.49
CA LEU A 58 -1.08 -2.61 -72.60
C LEU A 58 -1.82 -2.83 -71.29
N ALA A 59 -1.13 -2.85 -70.15
CA ALA A 59 -1.79 -3.01 -68.86
C ALA A 59 -2.80 -1.86 -68.59
N GLN A 60 -2.49 -0.64 -69.02
CA GLN A 60 -3.42 0.50 -68.94
C GLN A 60 -4.60 0.38 -69.92
N ALA A 61 -4.35 -0.06 -71.16
CA ALA A 61 -5.40 -0.27 -72.15
C ALA A 61 -6.29 -1.50 -71.89
N GLU A 62 -5.76 -2.53 -71.23
CA GLU A 62 -6.50 -3.74 -70.83
C GLU A 62 -7.51 -3.47 -69.71
N LEU A 63 -7.24 -2.47 -68.86
CA LEU A 63 -8.18 -1.97 -67.87
C LEU A 63 -9.28 -1.09 -68.49
N GLY A 64 -9.10 -0.60 -69.73
CA GLY A 64 -10.07 0.26 -70.42
C GLY A 64 -10.34 1.59 -69.71
N LEU A 65 -9.47 1.98 -68.76
CA LEU A 65 -9.65 3.15 -67.91
C LEU A 65 -8.79 4.31 -68.41
N PRO A 66 -9.35 5.54 -68.49
CA PRO A 66 -8.58 6.74 -68.82
C PRO A 66 -7.39 6.91 -67.87
N ALA A 67 -6.24 7.34 -68.42
CA ALA A 67 -5.01 7.52 -67.64
C ALA A 67 -5.20 8.49 -66.44
N GLU A 68 -6.07 9.49 -66.60
CA GLU A 68 -6.44 10.44 -65.54
C GLU A 68 -7.13 9.78 -64.35
N LEU A 69 -8.01 8.79 -64.59
CA LEU A 69 -8.69 8.03 -63.53
C LEU A 69 -7.70 7.16 -62.75
N VAL A 70 -6.76 6.51 -63.45
CA VAL A 70 -5.72 5.70 -62.80
C VAL A 70 -4.82 6.56 -61.93
N LEU A 71 -4.45 7.76 -62.39
CA LEU A 71 -3.67 8.73 -61.60
C LEU A 71 -4.45 9.25 -60.39
N ALA A 72 -5.73 9.58 -60.55
CA ALA A 72 -6.57 10.02 -59.44
C ALA A 72 -6.72 8.94 -58.35
N VAL A 73 -6.96 7.69 -58.73
CA VAL A 73 -7.06 6.57 -57.79
C VAL A 73 -5.73 6.30 -57.08
N LYS A 74 -4.59 6.40 -57.78
CA LYS A 74 -3.27 6.31 -57.14
C LYS A 74 -3.06 7.42 -56.12
N GLY A 75 -3.39 8.67 -56.46
CA GLY A 75 -3.28 9.79 -55.53
C GLY A 75 -4.19 9.64 -54.29
N VAL A 76 -5.39 9.08 -54.45
CA VAL A 76 -6.26 8.75 -53.31
C VAL A 76 -5.66 7.63 -52.47
N TYR A 77 -5.13 6.57 -53.11
CA TYR A 77 -4.49 5.46 -52.39
C TYR A 77 -3.27 5.91 -51.58
N GLU A 78 -2.41 6.74 -52.17
CA GLU A 78 -1.22 7.31 -51.51
C GLU A 78 -1.62 8.19 -50.33
N LYS A 79 -2.66 9.02 -50.48
CA LYS A 79 -3.20 9.83 -49.37
C LYS A 79 -3.76 8.96 -48.24
N VAL A 80 -4.55 7.94 -48.56
CA VAL A 80 -5.10 7.02 -47.55
C VAL A 80 -3.98 6.27 -46.82
N GLN A 81 -2.94 5.84 -47.54
CA GLN A 81 -1.73 5.25 -46.93
C GLN A 81 -1.05 6.23 -45.97
N ALA A 82 -0.78 7.46 -46.40
CA ALA A 82 -0.15 8.48 -45.56
C ALA A 82 -1.00 8.82 -44.33
N ASP A 83 -2.32 9.01 -44.51
CA ASP A 83 -3.24 9.29 -43.41
C ASP A 83 -3.31 8.12 -42.42
N SER A 84 -3.30 6.88 -42.91
CA SER A 84 -3.29 5.69 -42.06
C SER A 84 -2.00 5.56 -41.26
N ALA A 85 -0.84 5.83 -41.88
CA ALA A 85 0.45 5.81 -41.20
C ALA A 85 0.50 6.88 -40.10
N LEU A 86 -0.03 8.06 -40.38
CA LEU A 86 -0.10 9.16 -39.41
C LEU A 86 -1.06 8.83 -38.26
N GLN A 87 -2.19 8.19 -38.52
CA GLN A 87 -3.10 7.71 -37.47
C GLN A 87 -2.45 6.64 -36.58
N VAL A 88 -1.70 5.71 -37.17
CA VAL A 88 -0.96 4.69 -36.41
C VAL A 88 0.11 5.34 -35.54
N GLU A 89 0.89 6.27 -36.08
CA GLU A 89 1.91 6.99 -35.32
C GLU A 89 1.30 7.78 -34.15
N GLN A 90 0.18 8.47 -34.38
CA GLN A 90 -0.55 9.17 -33.33
C GLN A 90 -1.07 8.20 -32.24
N ALA A 91 -1.63 7.06 -32.64
CA ALA A 91 -2.11 6.05 -31.71
C ALA A 91 -0.96 5.45 -30.88
N GLU A 92 0.20 5.19 -31.50
CA GLU A 92 1.39 4.71 -30.83
C GLU A 92 1.94 5.73 -29.83
N GLN A 93 2.01 7.01 -30.21
CA GLN A 93 2.44 8.08 -29.30
C GLN A 93 1.50 8.22 -28.09
N LEU A 94 0.18 8.20 -28.32
CA LEU A 94 -0.81 8.24 -27.24
C LEU A 94 -0.71 7.01 -26.33
N HIS A 95 -0.51 5.83 -26.92
CA HIS A 95 -0.35 4.60 -26.16
C HIS A 95 0.93 4.64 -25.31
N GLN A 96 2.06 5.06 -25.90
CA GLN A 96 3.33 5.21 -25.19
C GLN A 96 3.20 6.20 -24.03
N ALA A 97 2.58 7.36 -24.25
CA ALA A 97 2.32 8.34 -23.20
C ALA A 97 1.42 7.76 -22.08
N ALA A 98 0.37 7.04 -22.43
CA ALA A 98 -0.51 6.40 -21.45
C ALA A 98 0.21 5.31 -20.65
N THR A 99 1.04 4.48 -21.30
CA THR A 99 1.83 3.45 -20.62
C THR A 99 2.87 4.04 -19.69
N ALA A 100 3.54 5.13 -20.08
CA ALA A 100 4.48 5.83 -19.23
C ALA A 100 3.79 6.43 -17.99
N ALA A 101 2.65 7.08 -18.17
CA ALA A 101 1.85 7.62 -17.06
C ALA A 101 1.37 6.51 -16.10
N LEU A 102 0.90 5.38 -16.63
CA LEU A 102 0.51 4.22 -15.82
C LEU A 102 1.70 3.61 -15.07
N GLN A 103 2.87 3.52 -15.69
CA GLN A 103 4.08 3.03 -15.03
C GLN A 103 4.51 3.95 -13.90
N GLU A 104 4.43 5.26 -14.09
CA GLU A 104 4.73 6.24 -13.05
C GLU A 104 3.75 6.13 -11.87
N GLN A 105 2.44 6.02 -12.15
CA GLN A 105 1.42 5.80 -11.11
C GLN A 105 1.65 4.50 -10.35
N LEU A 106 2.07 3.44 -11.04
CA LEU A 106 2.35 2.15 -10.42
C LEU A 106 3.60 2.23 -9.51
N GLN A 107 4.65 2.92 -9.97
CA GLN A 107 5.83 3.18 -9.15
C GLN A 107 5.50 4.03 -7.92
N GLN A 108 4.69 5.08 -8.07
CA GLN A 108 4.21 5.89 -6.95
C GLN A 108 3.42 5.04 -5.94
N ALA A 109 2.50 4.22 -6.43
CA ALA A 109 1.70 3.32 -5.59
C ALA A 109 2.58 2.31 -4.83
N PHE A 110 3.65 1.79 -5.44
CA PHE A 110 4.60 0.92 -4.74
C PHE A 110 5.37 1.65 -3.65
N VAL A 111 5.86 2.86 -3.93
CA VAL A 111 6.57 3.68 -2.93
C VAL A 111 5.66 4.01 -1.75
N GLU A 112 4.41 4.39 -2.02
CA GLU A 112 3.40 4.64 -0.99
C GLU A 112 3.09 3.37 -0.18
N HIS A 113 2.95 2.23 -0.84
CA HIS A 113 2.70 0.95 -0.17
C HIS A 113 3.88 0.56 0.74
N ASP A 114 5.11 0.67 0.27
CA ASP A 114 6.31 0.35 1.06
C ASP A 114 6.43 1.31 2.27
N ALA A 115 6.12 2.59 2.08
CA ALA A 115 6.07 3.56 3.18
C ALA A 115 4.99 3.18 4.22
N LEU A 116 3.80 2.77 3.78
CA LEU A 116 2.72 2.33 4.66
C LEU A 116 3.10 1.06 5.43
N LEU A 117 3.76 0.09 4.78
CA LEU A 117 4.26 -1.12 5.45
C LEU A 117 5.29 -0.77 6.52
N SER A 118 6.24 0.13 6.22
CA SER A 118 7.22 0.59 7.20
C SER A 118 6.55 1.28 8.40
N VAL A 119 5.51 2.09 8.17
CA VAL A 119 4.77 2.74 9.26
C VAL A 119 3.99 1.71 10.08
N GLN A 120 3.36 0.74 9.43
CA GLN A 120 2.63 -0.33 10.11
C GLN A 120 3.57 -1.16 11.00
N GLU A 121 4.76 -1.48 10.52
CA GLU A 121 5.76 -2.22 11.31
C GLU A 121 6.23 -1.41 12.53
N GLN A 122 6.53 -0.11 12.35
CA GLN A 122 6.88 0.79 13.46
C GLN A 122 5.75 0.89 14.49
N GLN A 123 4.50 0.99 14.05
CA GLN A 123 3.34 1.02 14.95
C GLN A 123 3.17 -0.30 15.70
N ALA A 124 3.36 -1.44 15.04
CA ALA A 124 3.29 -2.76 15.68
C ALA A 124 4.37 -2.91 16.76
N GLN A 125 5.61 -2.48 16.47
CA GLN A 125 6.71 -2.46 17.44
C GLN A 125 6.41 -1.52 18.63
N ALA A 126 5.88 -0.33 18.36
CA ALA A 126 5.49 0.62 19.41
C ALA A 126 4.38 0.07 20.31
N LEU A 127 3.37 -0.60 19.73
CA LEU A 127 2.29 -1.25 20.47
C LEU A 127 2.80 -2.42 21.32
N ALA A 128 3.70 -3.25 20.78
CA ALA A 128 4.34 -4.33 21.53
C ALA A 128 5.11 -3.77 22.73
N ALA A 129 5.95 -2.75 22.52
CA ALA A 129 6.72 -2.11 23.58
C ALA A 129 5.83 -1.45 24.65
N ALA A 130 4.75 -0.79 24.23
CA ALA A 130 3.76 -0.19 25.15
C ALA A 130 3.04 -1.27 25.98
N THR A 131 2.70 -2.40 25.36
CA THR A 131 2.05 -3.53 26.02
C THR A 131 2.96 -4.15 27.06
N THR A 132 4.22 -4.45 26.72
CA THR A 132 5.21 -4.96 27.67
C THR A 132 5.44 -3.98 28.84
N ARG A 133 5.51 -2.68 28.56
CA ARG A 133 5.65 -1.66 29.61
C ARG A 133 4.42 -1.64 30.53
N SER A 134 3.22 -1.71 29.98
CA SER A 134 1.97 -1.77 30.74
C SER A 134 1.90 -3.00 31.65
N GLN A 135 2.27 -4.18 31.12
CA GLN A 135 2.36 -5.42 31.89
C GLN A 135 3.38 -5.31 33.03
N GLY A 136 4.57 -4.77 32.74
CA GLY A 136 5.60 -4.54 33.77
C GLY A 136 5.12 -3.59 34.87
N LEU A 137 4.42 -2.50 34.50
CA LEU A 137 3.82 -1.59 35.48
C LEU A 137 2.74 -2.28 36.31
N ALA A 138 1.87 -3.07 35.70
CA ALA A 138 0.84 -3.83 36.40
C ALA A 138 1.46 -4.81 37.41
N GLU A 139 2.53 -5.52 37.04
CA GLU A 139 3.28 -6.37 37.97
C GLU A 139 3.89 -5.57 39.12
N THR A 140 4.49 -4.41 38.86
CA THR A 140 5.07 -3.58 39.93
C THR A 140 4.01 -3.09 40.90
N VAL A 141 2.85 -2.66 40.40
CA VAL A 141 1.71 -2.25 41.23
C VAL A 141 1.21 -3.43 42.06
N GLN A 142 1.10 -4.62 41.47
CA GLN A 142 0.68 -5.82 42.20
C GLN A 142 1.68 -6.18 43.32
N ARG A 143 3.00 -6.13 43.04
CA ARG A 143 4.04 -6.36 44.05
C ARG A 143 3.95 -5.33 45.18
N GLN A 144 3.77 -4.05 44.85
CA GLN A 144 3.60 -2.99 45.85
C GLN A 144 2.35 -3.19 46.69
N ALA A 145 1.22 -3.59 46.10
CA ALA A 145 -0.01 -3.89 46.82
C ALA A 145 0.18 -5.01 47.85
N VAL A 146 0.88 -6.09 47.47
CA VAL A 146 1.21 -7.20 48.39
C VAL A 146 2.10 -6.73 49.54
N VAL A 147 3.13 -5.92 49.26
CA VAL A 147 4.02 -5.35 50.30
C VAL A 147 3.23 -4.45 51.25
N LEU A 148 2.37 -3.58 50.74
CA LEU A 148 1.53 -2.71 51.57
C LEU A 148 0.56 -3.51 52.46
N ALA A 149 -0.03 -4.57 51.92
CA ALA A 149 -0.88 -5.47 52.71
C ALA A 149 -0.08 -6.18 53.82
N GLY A 150 1.15 -6.62 53.52
CA GLY A 150 2.06 -7.20 54.51
C GLY A 150 2.40 -6.23 55.64
N LEU A 151 2.84 -5.03 55.31
CA LEU A 151 3.14 -3.97 56.28
C LEU A 151 1.90 -3.57 57.10
N GLY A 152 0.72 -3.56 56.48
CA GLY A 152 -0.55 -3.32 57.18
C GLY A 152 -0.87 -4.40 58.22
N SER A 153 -0.65 -5.68 57.88
CA SER A 153 -0.82 -6.80 58.82
C SER A 153 0.18 -6.74 59.97
N GLU A 154 1.45 -6.44 59.68
CA GLU A 154 2.49 -6.28 60.71
C GLU A 154 2.16 -5.14 61.67
N LYS A 155 1.72 -3.99 61.14
CA LYS A 155 1.28 -2.86 61.94
C LYS A 155 0.14 -3.24 62.87
N LEU A 156 -0.90 -3.90 62.36
CA LEU A 156 -2.03 -4.36 63.18
C LEU A 156 -1.58 -5.34 64.28
N GLY A 157 -0.66 -6.26 63.95
CA GLY A 157 -0.09 -7.19 64.93
C GLY A 157 0.72 -6.48 66.03
N LEU A 158 1.47 -5.43 65.68
CA LEU A 158 2.20 -4.61 66.65
C LEU A 158 1.25 -3.78 67.54
N GLU A 159 0.20 -3.21 66.96
CA GLU A 159 -0.84 -2.48 67.71
C GLU A 159 -1.53 -3.38 68.73
N GLN A 160 -1.90 -4.61 68.35
CA GLN A 160 -2.47 -5.61 69.26
C GLN A 160 -1.53 -5.96 70.42
N ARG A 161 -0.24 -6.18 70.14
CA ARG A 161 0.75 -6.47 71.18
C ARG A 161 0.93 -5.28 72.14
N LEU A 162 0.91 -4.06 71.62
CA LEU A 162 0.97 -2.85 72.45
C LEU A 162 -0.26 -2.75 73.35
N THR A 163 -1.46 -3.03 72.84
CA THR A 163 -2.69 -3.03 73.65
C THR A 163 -2.66 -4.10 74.73
N ASP A 164 -2.20 -5.32 74.40
CA ASP A 164 -2.10 -6.41 75.38
C ASP A 164 -1.13 -6.04 76.52
N ARG A 165 0.02 -5.45 76.19
CA ARG A 165 1.00 -4.99 77.19
C ARG A 165 0.48 -3.83 78.03
N ALA A 166 -0.27 -2.90 77.44
CA ALA A 166 -0.91 -1.83 78.19
C ALA A 166 -1.93 -2.39 79.21
N CYS A 167 -2.74 -3.37 78.80
CA CYS A 167 -3.67 -4.08 79.68
C CYS A 167 -2.95 -4.85 80.80
N GLU A 168 -1.85 -5.55 80.48
CA GLU A 168 -1.01 -6.26 81.45
C GLU A 168 -0.44 -5.30 82.51
N VAL A 169 0.13 -4.18 82.08
CA VAL A 169 0.67 -3.14 82.97
C VAL A 169 -0.42 -2.54 83.86
N ALA A 170 -1.61 -2.26 83.30
CA ALA A 170 -2.74 -1.75 84.07
C ALA A 170 -3.18 -2.75 85.15
N SER A 171 -3.28 -4.04 84.80
CA SER A 171 -3.61 -5.12 85.74
C SER A 171 -2.58 -5.25 86.86
N LEU A 172 -1.28 -5.26 86.54
CA LEU A 172 -0.20 -5.31 87.53
C LEU A 172 -0.23 -4.10 88.46
N THR A 173 -0.46 -2.91 87.90
CA THR A 173 -0.58 -1.66 88.68
C THR A 173 -1.75 -1.75 89.67
N GLN A 174 -2.90 -2.25 89.22
CA GLN A 174 -4.06 -2.49 90.08
C GLN A 174 -3.76 -3.49 91.20
N GLN A 175 -3.08 -4.60 90.90
CA GLN A 175 -2.68 -5.59 91.91
C GLN A 175 -1.72 -4.98 92.95
N LEU A 176 -0.74 -4.18 92.53
CA LEU A 176 0.16 -3.48 93.44
C LEU A 176 -0.59 -2.50 94.33
N GLN A 177 -1.56 -1.75 93.78
CA GLN A 177 -2.41 -0.85 94.55
C GLN A 177 -3.29 -1.60 95.56
N GLN A 178 -3.88 -2.71 95.17
CA GLN A 178 -4.64 -3.59 96.08
C GLN A 178 -3.77 -4.11 97.21
N ARG A 179 -2.56 -4.61 96.92
CA ARG A 179 -1.60 -5.06 97.94
C ARG A 179 -1.22 -3.93 98.89
N ARG A 180 -0.94 -2.72 98.39
CA ARG A 180 -0.65 -1.53 99.21
C ARG A 180 -1.83 -1.16 100.10
N CYS A 181 -3.05 -1.16 99.56
CA CYS A 181 -4.27 -0.90 100.33
C CYS A 181 -4.46 -1.95 101.44
N ASN A 182 -4.34 -3.23 101.12
CA ASN A 182 -4.44 -4.32 102.09
C ASN A 182 -3.40 -4.19 103.20
N LEU A 183 -2.14 -3.90 102.88
CA LEU A 183 -1.08 -3.64 103.86
C LEU A 183 -1.42 -2.44 104.76
N SER A 184 -1.95 -1.35 104.18
CA SER A 184 -2.38 -0.19 104.96
C SER A 184 -3.51 -0.55 105.93
N ILE A 185 -4.53 -1.30 105.47
CA ILE A 185 -5.65 -1.77 106.30
C ILE A 185 -5.15 -2.67 107.43
N THR A 186 -4.29 -3.64 107.12
CA THR A 186 -3.69 -4.53 108.13
C THR A 186 -2.87 -3.75 109.15
N ARG A 187 -2.08 -2.76 108.70
CA ARG A 187 -1.34 -1.87 109.61
C ARG A 187 -2.28 -1.07 110.52
N TYR A 188 -3.36 -0.49 109.98
CA TYR A 188 -4.37 0.21 110.77
C TYR A 188 -5.03 -0.74 111.79
N ARG A 189 -5.38 -1.98 111.41
CA ARG A 189 -5.96 -2.98 112.34
C ARG A 189 -5.00 -3.43 113.44
N LEU A 190 -3.72 -3.63 113.12
CA LEU A 190 -2.71 -4.00 114.12
C LEU A 190 -2.48 -2.86 115.12
N LEU A 191 -2.50 -1.61 114.66
CA LEU A 191 -2.41 -0.43 115.53
C LEU A 191 -3.66 -0.24 116.41
N SER A 192 -4.85 -0.61 115.92
CA SER A 192 -6.10 -0.50 116.69
C SER A 192 -6.33 -1.65 117.69
N ASN A 193 -5.78 -2.84 117.44
CA ASN A 193 -5.92 -4.04 118.29
C ASN A 193 -4.70 -4.30 119.19
N ALA A 194 -3.71 -3.41 119.23
CA ALA A 194 -2.58 -3.54 120.13
C ALA A 194 -3.06 -3.47 121.61
N PRO A 195 -2.67 -4.41 122.49
CA PRO A 195 -3.06 -4.39 123.89
C PRO A 195 -2.54 -3.14 124.59
N THR A 196 -3.37 -2.57 125.47
CA THR A 196 -3.16 -1.32 126.21
C THR A 196 -1.94 -1.30 127.16
N SER A 197 -1.11 -2.34 127.19
CA SER A 197 0.11 -2.42 128.01
C SER A 197 1.33 -1.72 127.39
N ALA A 198 1.31 -1.39 126.10
CA ALA A 198 2.40 -0.66 125.46
C ALA A 198 2.21 0.88 125.43
N ARG A 199 1.13 1.41 126.02
CA ARG A 199 0.87 2.86 126.08
C ARG A 199 1.60 3.57 127.23
N ALA A 200 2.40 2.85 128.02
CA ALA A 200 3.08 3.38 129.21
C ALA A 200 4.59 3.66 129.07
N LEU A 201 5.23 3.39 127.92
CA LEU A 201 6.70 3.56 127.80
C LEU A 201 7.18 4.64 126.83
N ASN A 202 6.29 5.46 126.27
CA ASN A 202 6.72 6.58 125.41
C ASN A 202 6.26 7.97 125.88
N ASN A 203 5.97 8.12 127.18
CA ASN A 203 5.67 9.41 127.81
C ASN A 203 6.50 9.65 129.08
N ALA A 204 7.74 9.15 129.12
CA ALA A 204 8.69 9.35 130.22
C ALA A 204 10.07 9.89 129.77
N SER A 205 10.19 10.41 128.53
CA SER A 205 11.47 10.95 128.02
C SER A 205 11.32 12.32 127.33
N SER A 206 10.35 13.14 127.76
CA SER A 206 10.16 14.52 127.27
C SER A 206 9.82 15.54 128.37
N ALA A 207 10.02 15.17 129.63
CA ALA A 207 10.31 16.06 130.74
C ALA A 207 11.32 15.26 131.56
N TRP A 208 12.63 15.51 131.50
CA TRP A 208 13.31 16.60 132.18
C TRP A 208 14.51 17.05 131.32
N SER A 209 14.47 18.28 130.83
CA SER A 209 15.67 19.09 130.55
C SER A 209 15.24 20.55 130.40
N THR A 210 14.93 21.16 131.56
CA THR A 210 15.06 22.59 131.79
C THR A 210 15.90 22.77 133.05
N ASN A 211 17.21 22.60 132.89
CA ASN A 211 18.30 23.37 133.53
C ASN A 211 19.64 22.74 133.15
#